data_AF-A0A2G4HNF4-F1
#
_entry.id   AF-A0A2G4HNF4-F1
#
_cell.length_a   1.000
_cell.length_b   1.000
_cell.length_c   1.000
_cell.angle_alpha   90.00
_cell.angle_beta   90.00
_cell.angle_gamma   90.00
#
_symmetry.space_group_name_H-M   'P 1'
#
loop_
_entity.id
_entity.type
_entity.pdbx_description
1 polymer ?
#
loop_
_entity_poly.entity_id
_entity_poly.type
_entity_poly.pdbx_seq_one_letter_code
_entity_poly.pdbx_strand_id
1 'polypeptide(L)'
;MALTLDRQQPLHFIGVGGIGMSAIAGILADRGFGVSGSDPKDNAVLADLRSRGVRVFLHQSAATITAILANPSPAGPHSAEPGQAQPAPRPLVVVSSAVPNSNLELMEARRLGLEVCHRSDVLGALIRSQSAIAIAGSHGKTTTSTMVATLLAGTNQDPTAVIGGIVPAFGSNGRSGAGALLVAEADESDGSLVKFPASLGMITNLELDHTDHYPDLDALISTLQRFAQGCESLLANWDCPVLRQHFKAQAWWSVVQAEAVDFAAIPVQLNGDSCVADFHEGGQLVGRFTLPLPGLHNLSNATGALAACRLQGVPFAELCEVLASLQAPGRRFDYRGTWQGRQVVDDYAHHPSEVAATLAMARLMVSSGRSPLPCPPQRLVAVFQPHRYTRTAQFLQGFAQALSQADALVLAPLYTAGEAAIAGISSEALAAEVRRIRPDLAVSVARDLDDLADQVVLSTVGGDLVLAMGAGDVNGLWNRLQRLEERQPPLALVA
;
A
#
# COMPACT_ATOMS: atom_id res chain seq x y z
N MET A 1 17.07 4.08 -23.65
CA MET A 1 16.34 2.99 -24.32
C MET A 1 15.56 2.22 -23.27
N ALA A 2 14.38 1.70 -23.61
CA ALA A 2 13.58 0.91 -22.68
C ALA A 2 14.18 -0.50 -22.52
N LEU A 3 14.24 -1.01 -21.29
CA LEU A 3 14.73 -2.37 -21.01
C LEU A 3 13.83 -3.42 -21.70
N THR A 4 14.45 -4.41 -22.33
CA THR A 4 13.79 -5.60 -22.86
C THR A 4 14.34 -6.81 -22.11
N LEU A 5 13.46 -7.69 -21.62
CA LEU A 5 13.87 -8.87 -20.85
C LEU A 5 14.16 -10.03 -21.79
N ASP A 6 15.38 -10.56 -21.72
CA ASP A 6 15.81 -11.77 -22.42
C ASP A 6 15.79 -12.96 -21.45
N ARG A 7 15.07 -14.03 -21.80
CA ARG A 7 15.01 -15.27 -21.00
C ARG A 7 16.36 -15.97 -20.87
N GLN A 8 17.30 -15.70 -21.78
CA GLN A 8 18.66 -16.24 -21.72
C GLN A 8 19.56 -15.43 -20.78
N GLN A 9 19.17 -14.22 -20.40
CA GLN A 9 19.92 -13.37 -19.48
C GLN A 9 19.41 -13.58 -18.05
N PRO A 10 20.24 -14.11 -17.12
CA PRO A 10 19.84 -14.25 -15.74
C PRO A 10 19.70 -12.88 -15.07
N LEU A 11 18.90 -12.79 -14.01
CA LEU A 11 18.73 -11.58 -13.22
C LEU A 11 19.23 -11.78 -11.80
N HIS A 12 19.88 -10.75 -11.25
CA HIS A 12 20.34 -10.74 -9.88
C HIS A 12 19.81 -9.53 -9.11
N PHE A 13 18.99 -9.76 -8.09
CA PHE A 13 18.33 -8.72 -7.31
C PHE A 13 19.10 -8.41 -6.02
N ILE A 14 19.62 -7.19 -5.87
CA ILE A 14 20.23 -6.75 -4.61
C ILE A 14 19.13 -6.14 -3.72
N GLY A 15 18.92 -6.69 -2.54
CA GLY A 15 17.79 -6.36 -1.66
C GLY A 15 16.50 -7.08 -2.07
N VAL A 16 16.61 -8.36 -2.43
CA VAL A 16 15.49 -9.15 -2.99
C VAL A 16 14.33 -9.35 -2.02
N GLY A 17 14.55 -9.20 -0.71
CA GLY A 17 13.51 -9.33 0.32
C GLY A 17 12.56 -8.12 0.41
N GLY A 18 12.87 -7.02 -0.28
CA GLY A 18 11.96 -5.87 -0.35
C GLY A 18 10.65 -6.21 -1.08
N ILE A 19 9.53 -5.60 -0.67
CA ILE A 19 8.20 -5.93 -1.20
C ILE A 19 8.11 -5.75 -2.74
N GLY A 20 8.64 -4.66 -3.29
CA GLY A 20 8.65 -4.46 -4.75
C GLY A 20 9.65 -5.37 -5.48
N MET A 21 10.73 -5.79 -4.81
CA MET A 21 11.78 -6.62 -5.43
C MET A 21 11.37 -8.09 -5.49
N SER A 22 10.85 -8.61 -4.39
CA SER A 22 10.40 -10.00 -4.25
C SER A 22 9.28 -10.36 -5.23
N ALA A 23 8.29 -9.47 -5.41
CA ALA A 23 7.20 -9.71 -6.36
C ALA A 23 7.72 -9.91 -7.79
N ILE A 24 8.60 -9.02 -8.25
CA ILE A 24 9.20 -9.08 -9.59
C ILE A 24 10.09 -10.33 -9.72
N ALA A 25 10.95 -10.60 -8.74
CA ALA A 25 11.85 -11.75 -8.75
C ALA A 25 11.09 -13.08 -8.80
N GLY A 26 10.02 -13.21 -8.00
CA GLY A 26 9.15 -14.39 -7.98
C GLY A 26 8.46 -14.62 -9.32
N ILE A 27 7.86 -13.57 -9.90
CA ILE A 27 7.20 -13.68 -11.22
C ILE A 27 8.17 -14.08 -12.32
N LEU A 28 9.38 -13.53 -12.32
CA LEU A 28 10.39 -13.90 -13.31
C LEU A 28 10.82 -15.36 -13.14
N ALA A 29 11.00 -15.83 -11.90
CA ALA A 29 11.30 -17.23 -11.62
C ALA A 29 10.16 -18.15 -12.10
N ASP A 30 8.91 -17.81 -11.78
CA ASP A 30 7.71 -18.55 -12.23
C ASP A 30 7.60 -18.58 -13.77
N ARG A 31 8.09 -17.53 -14.46
CA ARG A 31 8.17 -17.45 -15.93
C ARG A 31 9.41 -18.12 -16.53
N GLY A 32 10.21 -18.80 -15.71
CA GLY A 32 11.37 -19.57 -16.14
C GLY A 32 12.65 -18.76 -16.39
N PHE A 33 12.76 -17.54 -15.86
CA PHE A 33 14.02 -16.81 -15.88
C PHE A 33 15.00 -17.39 -14.84
N GLY A 34 16.30 -17.34 -15.13
CA GLY A 34 17.32 -17.62 -14.13
C GLY A 34 17.41 -16.47 -13.13
N VAL A 35 16.86 -16.63 -11.93
CA VAL A 35 16.81 -15.56 -10.92
C VAL A 35 17.70 -15.88 -9.73
N SER A 36 18.39 -14.87 -9.24
CA SER A 36 19.11 -14.88 -7.97
C SER A 36 18.91 -13.55 -7.23
N GLY A 37 19.23 -13.50 -5.94
CA GLY A 37 19.18 -12.25 -5.20
C GLY A 37 19.76 -12.32 -3.81
N SER A 38 20.05 -11.17 -3.22
CA SER A 38 20.68 -11.04 -1.92
C SER A 38 19.82 -10.21 -0.96
N ASP A 39 19.69 -10.64 0.29
CA ASP A 39 19.09 -9.85 1.36
C ASP A 39 19.60 -10.33 2.73
N PRO A 40 20.05 -9.42 3.62
CA PRO A 40 20.61 -9.82 4.91
C PRO A 40 19.57 -10.37 5.90
N LYS A 41 18.27 -10.11 5.71
CA LYS A 41 17.22 -10.53 6.65
C LYS A 41 16.52 -11.79 6.14
N ASP A 42 16.83 -12.94 6.76
CA ASP A 42 16.14 -14.18 6.42
C ASP A 42 14.70 -14.19 6.98
N ASN A 43 13.72 -14.24 6.09
CA ASN A 43 12.31 -14.09 6.41
C ASN A 43 11.41 -14.96 5.51
N ALA A 44 10.10 -14.93 5.74
CA ALA A 44 9.13 -15.70 4.96
C ALA A 44 9.15 -15.37 3.45
N VAL A 45 9.47 -14.11 3.08
CA VAL A 45 9.59 -13.69 1.68
C VAL A 45 10.76 -14.41 0.99
N LEU A 46 11.92 -14.50 1.65
CA LEU A 46 13.07 -15.24 1.10
C LEU A 46 12.79 -16.76 1.03
N ALA A 47 12.07 -17.30 2.01
CA ALA A 47 11.66 -18.70 1.98
C ALA A 47 10.74 -19.01 0.78
N ASP A 48 9.75 -18.15 0.51
CA ASP A 48 8.87 -18.26 -0.66
C ASP A 48 9.68 -18.19 -1.97
N LEU A 49 10.58 -17.21 -2.12
CA LEU A 49 11.44 -17.10 -3.30
C LEU A 49 12.30 -18.35 -3.55
N ARG A 50 12.90 -18.93 -2.51
CA ARG A 50 13.65 -20.19 -2.61
C ARG A 50 12.77 -21.33 -3.11
N SER A 51 11.53 -21.41 -2.64
CA SER A 51 10.57 -22.45 -3.06
C SER A 51 10.22 -22.35 -4.55
N ARG A 52 10.30 -21.14 -5.13
CA ARG A 52 10.12 -20.86 -6.57
C ARG A 52 11.40 -21.00 -7.39
N GLY A 53 12.50 -21.49 -6.79
CA GLY A 53 13.77 -21.72 -7.48
C GLY A 53 14.71 -20.51 -7.55
N VAL A 54 14.42 -19.42 -6.84
CA VAL A 54 15.34 -18.27 -6.75
C VAL A 54 16.55 -18.63 -5.89
N ARG A 55 17.76 -18.39 -6.41
CA ARG A 55 19.00 -18.54 -5.65
C ARG A 55 19.21 -17.33 -4.71
N VAL A 56 18.98 -17.52 -3.41
CA VAL A 56 19.06 -16.44 -2.40
C VAL A 56 20.38 -16.46 -1.63
N PHE A 57 20.96 -15.28 -1.41
CA PHE A 57 22.16 -15.05 -0.59
C PHE A 57 21.84 -14.18 0.63
N LEU A 58 22.37 -14.53 1.80
CA LEU A 58 22.18 -13.76 3.04
C LEU A 58 23.24 -12.68 3.30
N HIS A 59 24.12 -12.47 2.32
CA HIS A 59 25.21 -11.49 2.39
C HIS A 59 25.28 -10.70 1.09
N GLN A 60 25.58 -9.40 1.22
CA GLN A 60 25.74 -8.47 0.11
C GLN A 60 27.22 -8.09 0.00
N SER A 61 27.99 -8.87 -0.74
CA SER A 61 29.45 -8.70 -0.87
C SER A 61 29.95 -9.02 -2.27
N ALA A 62 31.21 -8.68 -2.56
CA ALA A 62 31.86 -9.05 -3.81
C ALA A 62 31.88 -10.58 -4.08
N ALA A 63 31.89 -11.39 -3.02
CA ALA A 63 31.82 -12.85 -3.13
C ALA A 63 30.49 -13.32 -3.74
N THR A 64 29.39 -12.58 -3.54
CA THR A 64 28.09 -12.92 -4.11
C THR A 64 28.11 -12.76 -5.64
N ILE A 65 28.66 -11.65 -6.14
CA ILE A 65 28.87 -11.44 -7.59
C ILE A 65 29.78 -12.51 -8.19
N THR A 66 30.86 -12.85 -7.49
CA THR A 66 31.76 -13.94 -7.93
C THR A 66 31.01 -15.27 -8.03
N ALA A 67 30.14 -15.58 -7.05
CA ALA A 67 29.40 -16.83 -6.98
C ALA A 67 28.30 -16.97 -8.06
N ILE A 68 27.66 -15.87 -8.47
CA ILE A 68 26.67 -15.89 -9.56
C ILE A 68 27.32 -15.92 -10.94
N LEU A 69 28.55 -15.41 -11.09
CA LEU A 69 29.31 -15.52 -12.34
C LEU A 69 29.92 -16.91 -12.53
N ALA A 70 30.39 -17.53 -11.44
CA ALA A 70 30.94 -18.88 -11.49
C ALA A 70 29.87 -19.95 -11.75
N ASN A 71 28.69 -19.79 -11.16
CA ASN A 71 27.55 -20.70 -11.28
C ASN A 71 26.28 -19.88 -11.56
N PRO A 72 26.02 -19.47 -12.82
CA PRO A 72 24.82 -18.71 -13.16
C PRO A 72 23.57 -19.54 -12.86
N SER A 73 22.50 -18.88 -12.40
CA SER A 73 21.19 -19.54 -12.30
C SER A 73 20.81 -20.08 -13.68
N PRO A 74 20.35 -21.35 -13.80
CA PRO A 74 20.03 -21.93 -15.09
C PRO A 74 19.01 -21.05 -15.82
N ALA A 75 19.29 -20.69 -17.07
CA ALA A 75 18.27 -20.17 -17.97
C ALA A 75 17.18 -21.25 -18.13
N GLY A 76 15.92 -20.86 -18.32
CA GLY A 76 14.77 -21.76 -18.40
C GLY A 76 14.91 -22.93 -19.39
N PRO A 77 13.89 -23.82 -19.50
CA PRO A 77 13.99 -25.16 -20.12
C PRO A 77 14.33 -25.23 -21.63
N HIS A 78 14.82 -24.16 -22.23
CA HIS A 78 15.34 -24.08 -23.60
C HIS A 78 16.84 -23.75 -23.61
N SER A 79 17.64 -24.41 -22.77
CA SER A 79 19.09 -24.26 -22.82
C SER A 79 19.73 -25.31 -23.75
N ALA A 80 20.17 -24.78 -24.91
CA ALA A 80 21.17 -25.29 -25.84
C ALA A 80 20.90 -26.60 -26.62
N GLU A 81 20.96 -26.50 -27.94
CA GLU A 81 21.37 -27.64 -28.77
C GLU A 81 22.76 -28.13 -28.32
N PRO A 82 22.96 -29.44 -28.11
CA PRO A 82 24.25 -29.96 -27.69
C PRO A 82 25.31 -29.73 -28.78
N GLY A 83 26.28 -28.85 -28.53
CA GLY A 83 27.46 -28.71 -29.40
C GLY A 83 28.12 -27.33 -29.50
N GLN A 84 27.54 -26.26 -28.95
CA GLN A 84 28.16 -24.93 -28.98
C GLN A 84 28.56 -24.46 -27.57
N ALA A 85 29.86 -24.28 -27.35
CA ALA A 85 30.39 -23.66 -26.14
C ALA A 85 30.06 -22.16 -26.16
N GLN A 86 28.88 -21.79 -25.69
CA GLN A 86 28.53 -20.39 -25.45
C GLN A 86 29.09 -19.95 -24.09
N PRO A 87 29.70 -18.75 -23.98
CA PRO A 87 30.09 -18.20 -22.69
C PRO A 87 28.85 -18.06 -21.80
N ALA A 88 29.02 -18.36 -20.50
CA ALA A 88 27.94 -18.23 -19.52
C ALA A 88 27.29 -16.84 -19.57
N PRO A 89 25.95 -16.74 -19.58
CA PRO A 89 25.27 -15.47 -19.72
C PRO A 89 25.53 -14.59 -18.49
N ARG A 90 25.90 -13.33 -18.73
CA ARG A 90 26.19 -12.36 -17.67
C ARG A 90 24.88 -11.81 -17.12
N PRO A 91 24.68 -11.78 -15.79
CA PRO A 91 23.41 -11.36 -15.21
C PRO A 91 23.17 -9.86 -15.34
N LEU A 92 21.90 -9.49 -15.51
CA LEU A 92 21.41 -8.14 -15.28
C LEU A 92 21.22 -7.92 -13.78
N VAL A 93 21.89 -6.92 -13.22
CA VAL A 93 21.79 -6.59 -11.79
C VAL A 93 20.66 -5.60 -11.57
N VAL A 94 19.70 -5.98 -10.73
CA VAL A 94 18.51 -5.19 -10.41
C VAL A 94 18.65 -4.61 -9.00
N VAL A 95 18.47 -3.29 -8.88
CA VAL A 95 18.51 -2.57 -7.61
C VAL A 95 17.22 -1.79 -7.36
N SER A 96 16.93 -1.49 -6.09
CA SER A 96 15.89 -0.53 -5.70
C SER A 96 16.50 0.76 -5.16
N SER A 97 15.69 1.79 -4.98
CA SER A 97 16.06 3.05 -4.32
C SER A 97 16.62 2.86 -2.90
N ALA A 98 16.36 1.71 -2.25
CA ALA A 98 16.89 1.39 -0.92
C ALA A 98 18.34 0.87 -0.92
N VAL A 99 18.90 0.53 -2.09
CA VAL A 99 20.28 0.03 -2.20
C VAL A 99 21.23 1.22 -2.38
N PRO A 100 22.08 1.54 -1.39
CA PRO A 100 23.00 2.67 -1.50
C PRO A 100 24.12 2.39 -2.49
N ASN A 101 24.69 3.44 -3.09
CA ASN A 101 25.85 3.33 -3.99
C ASN A 101 27.10 2.73 -3.31
N SER A 102 27.18 2.77 -1.98
CA SER A 102 28.25 2.16 -1.16
C SER A 102 28.05 0.67 -0.90
N ASN A 103 26.96 0.06 -1.39
CA ASN A 103 26.74 -1.37 -1.24
C ASN A 103 27.86 -2.16 -1.95
N LEU A 104 28.54 -3.05 -1.21
CA LEU A 104 29.74 -3.75 -1.69
C LEU A 104 29.45 -4.69 -2.88
N GLU A 105 28.26 -5.29 -2.93
CA GLU A 105 27.83 -6.13 -4.03
C GLU A 105 27.58 -5.31 -5.31
N LEU A 106 26.91 -4.16 -5.17
CA LEU A 106 26.69 -3.23 -6.27
C LEU A 106 28.00 -2.63 -6.80
N MET A 107 28.92 -2.26 -5.91
CA MET A 107 30.24 -1.77 -6.28
C MET A 107 31.01 -2.81 -7.09
N GLU A 108 30.97 -4.08 -6.68
CA GLU A 108 31.64 -5.16 -7.41
C GLU A 108 30.99 -5.43 -8.78
N ALA A 109 29.66 -5.43 -8.85
CA ALA A 109 28.94 -5.57 -10.12
C ALA A 109 29.37 -4.48 -11.13
N ARG A 110 29.46 -3.23 -10.68
CA ARG A 110 29.94 -2.10 -11.49
C ARG A 110 31.42 -2.25 -11.86
N ARG A 111 32.27 -2.66 -10.92
CA ARG A 111 33.71 -2.90 -11.16
C ARG A 111 33.95 -3.94 -12.26
N LEU A 112 33.12 -4.98 -12.28
CA LEU A 112 33.18 -6.04 -13.29
C LEU A 112 32.46 -5.68 -14.60
N GLY A 113 31.81 -4.51 -14.68
CA GLY A 113 31.09 -4.06 -15.86
C GLY A 113 29.80 -4.84 -16.13
N LEU A 114 29.10 -5.30 -15.09
CA LEU A 114 27.75 -5.83 -15.23
C LEU A 114 26.75 -4.70 -15.49
N GLU A 115 25.74 -5.00 -16.31
CA GLU A 115 24.63 -4.09 -16.52
C GLU A 115 23.82 -3.97 -15.22
N VAL A 116 23.46 -2.74 -14.86
CA VAL A 116 22.67 -2.43 -13.66
C VAL A 116 21.44 -1.65 -14.08
N CYS A 117 20.26 -2.13 -13.70
CA CYS A 117 19.00 -1.43 -13.91
C CYS A 117 18.23 -1.25 -12.60
N HIS A 118 17.30 -0.31 -12.58
CA HIS A 118 16.41 -0.11 -11.45
C HIS A 118 15.24 -1.10 -11.50
N ARG A 119 14.64 -1.43 -10.35
CA ARG A 119 13.45 -2.29 -10.25
C ARG A 119 12.31 -1.83 -11.17
N SER A 120 12.15 -0.52 -11.33
CA SER A 120 11.11 0.05 -12.18
C SER A 120 11.38 -0.15 -13.67
N ASP A 121 12.64 -0.35 -14.08
CA ASP A 121 12.94 -0.70 -15.47
C ASP A 121 12.44 -2.11 -15.80
N VAL A 122 12.62 -3.04 -14.85
CA VAL A 122 12.13 -4.44 -14.95
C VAL A 122 10.61 -4.49 -14.91
N LEU A 123 9.98 -3.78 -13.97
CA LEU A 123 8.51 -3.69 -13.92
C LEU A 123 7.94 -3.07 -15.19
N GLY A 124 8.57 -2.00 -15.71
CA GLY A 124 8.17 -1.40 -16.99
C GLY A 124 8.31 -2.38 -18.15
N ALA A 125 9.31 -3.26 -18.14
CA ALA A 125 9.46 -4.31 -19.15
C ALA A 125 8.37 -5.38 -19.03
N LEU A 126 7.97 -5.77 -17.83
CA LEU A 126 6.84 -6.67 -17.59
C LEU A 126 5.52 -6.05 -18.09
N ILE A 127 5.26 -4.79 -17.76
CA ILE A 127 4.08 -4.02 -18.20
C ILE A 127 4.04 -3.88 -19.73
N ARG A 128 5.18 -3.70 -20.40
CA ARG A 128 5.22 -3.68 -21.88
C ARG A 128 4.94 -5.04 -22.50
N SER A 129 5.28 -6.13 -21.81
CA SER A 129 5.18 -7.49 -22.35
C SER A 129 3.77 -8.09 -22.28
N GLN A 130 2.85 -7.45 -21.56
CA GLN A 130 1.53 -7.97 -21.26
C GLN A 130 0.55 -6.81 -21.08
N SER A 131 -0.69 -6.93 -21.58
CA SER A 131 -1.73 -5.91 -21.36
C SER A 131 -1.91 -5.68 -19.86
N ALA A 132 -1.80 -4.42 -19.43
CA ALA A 132 -1.64 -4.08 -18.02
C ALA A 132 -2.66 -3.04 -17.55
N ILE A 133 -3.15 -3.25 -16.33
CA ILE A 133 -3.85 -2.26 -15.53
C ILE A 133 -2.84 -1.72 -14.51
N ALA A 134 -2.44 -0.45 -14.63
CA ALA A 134 -1.50 0.19 -13.72
C ALA A 134 -2.23 1.20 -12.82
N ILE A 135 -2.15 1.01 -11.50
CA ILE A 135 -2.89 1.81 -10.51
C ILE A 135 -1.97 2.78 -9.78
N ALA A 136 -2.19 4.07 -9.98
CA ALA A 136 -1.46 5.17 -9.36
C ALA A 136 -2.39 6.07 -8.51
N GLY A 137 -1.79 7.05 -7.84
CA GLY A 137 -2.48 8.07 -7.02
C GLY A 137 -1.88 8.16 -5.62
N SER A 138 -2.13 9.25 -4.89
CA SER A 138 -1.49 9.44 -3.57
C SER A 138 -1.92 8.36 -2.57
N HIS A 139 -3.24 8.11 -2.46
CA HIS A 139 -3.81 7.17 -1.49
C HIS A 139 -4.61 6.05 -2.15
N GLY A 140 -4.72 4.90 -1.48
CA GLY A 140 -5.60 3.80 -1.90
C GLY A 140 -5.07 2.92 -3.05
N LYS A 141 -3.83 3.14 -3.51
CA LYS A 141 -3.17 2.34 -4.56
C LYS A 141 -3.21 0.84 -4.27
N THR A 142 -2.59 0.43 -3.15
CA THR A 142 -2.49 -0.98 -2.75
C THR A 142 -3.84 -1.63 -2.54
N THR A 143 -4.80 -0.92 -1.93
CA THR A 143 -6.16 -1.44 -1.75
C THR A 143 -6.85 -1.65 -3.08
N THR A 144 -6.81 -0.67 -3.98
CA THR A 144 -7.44 -0.74 -5.29
C THR A 144 -6.80 -1.81 -6.17
N SER A 145 -5.47 -1.88 -6.20
CA SER A 145 -4.73 -2.88 -6.98
C SER A 145 -4.96 -4.31 -6.45
N THR A 146 -5.06 -4.48 -5.12
CA THR A 146 -5.47 -5.73 -4.47
C THR A 146 -6.89 -6.15 -4.88
N MET A 147 -7.83 -5.20 -4.89
CA MET A 147 -9.22 -5.46 -5.30
C MET A 147 -9.29 -5.86 -6.77
N VAL A 148 -8.64 -5.13 -7.68
CA VAL A 148 -8.59 -5.48 -9.12
C VAL A 148 -7.99 -6.87 -9.32
N ALA A 149 -6.84 -7.15 -8.71
CA ALA A 149 -6.20 -8.46 -8.82
C ALA A 149 -7.07 -9.60 -8.28
N THR A 150 -7.75 -9.38 -7.15
CA THR A 150 -8.63 -10.38 -6.54
C THR A 150 -9.88 -10.64 -7.38
N LEU A 151 -10.53 -9.58 -7.88
CA LEU A 151 -11.70 -9.69 -8.75
C LEU A 151 -11.39 -10.44 -10.05
N LEU A 152 -10.28 -10.09 -10.70
CA LEU A 152 -9.84 -10.78 -11.92
C LEU A 152 -9.42 -12.23 -11.65
N ALA A 153 -8.78 -12.52 -10.52
CA ALA A 153 -8.39 -13.88 -10.18
C ALA A 153 -9.54 -14.78 -9.71
N GLY A 154 -10.58 -14.20 -9.12
CA GLY A 154 -11.81 -14.91 -8.76
C GLY A 154 -12.75 -15.15 -9.95
N THR A 155 -12.41 -14.58 -11.11
CA THR A 155 -13.07 -14.84 -12.39
C THR A 155 -12.11 -15.58 -13.33
N ASN A 156 -12.54 -15.91 -14.55
CA ASN A 156 -11.72 -16.67 -15.51
C ASN A 156 -10.58 -15.85 -16.17
N GLN A 157 -10.12 -14.76 -15.54
CA GLN A 157 -9.11 -13.86 -16.10
C GLN A 157 -7.68 -14.15 -15.64
N ASP A 158 -7.49 -14.89 -14.53
CA ASP A 158 -6.20 -15.36 -13.98
C ASP A 158 -5.01 -14.39 -14.19
N PRO A 159 -5.04 -13.18 -13.59
CA PRO A 159 -4.09 -12.12 -13.89
C PRO A 159 -2.69 -12.42 -13.32
N THR A 160 -1.67 -11.91 -13.99
CA THR A 160 -0.39 -11.62 -13.30
C THR A 160 -0.60 -10.41 -12.38
N ALA A 161 -0.02 -10.42 -11.18
CA ALA A 161 -0.17 -9.32 -10.22
C ALA A 161 1.17 -8.92 -9.60
N VAL A 162 1.49 -7.62 -9.63
CA VAL A 162 2.66 -7.00 -8.98
C VAL A 162 2.16 -5.90 -8.04
N ILE A 163 2.00 -6.21 -6.77
CA ILE A 163 1.33 -5.32 -5.80
C ILE A 163 2.31 -4.87 -4.70
N GLY A 164 2.16 -3.64 -4.21
CA GLY A 164 3.00 -3.05 -3.16
C GLY A 164 2.76 -3.64 -1.76
N GLY A 165 1.90 -4.65 -1.63
CA GLY A 165 1.54 -5.33 -0.40
C GLY A 165 1.05 -6.76 -0.66
N ILE A 166 0.88 -7.53 0.41
CA ILE A 166 0.37 -8.91 0.31
C ILE A 166 -1.10 -8.87 -0.09
N VAL A 167 -1.43 -9.57 -1.18
CA VAL A 167 -2.80 -9.80 -1.64
C VAL A 167 -3.34 -11.01 -0.86
N PRO A 168 -4.38 -10.84 -0.02
CA PRO A 168 -4.89 -11.93 0.82
C PRO A 168 -5.31 -13.17 0.02
N ALA A 169 -5.92 -12.97 -1.15
CA ALA A 169 -6.37 -14.05 -2.04
C ALA A 169 -5.22 -14.95 -2.55
N PHE A 170 -3.97 -14.45 -2.57
CA PHE A 170 -2.80 -15.20 -3.05
C PHE A 170 -1.80 -15.53 -1.94
N GLY A 171 -1.90 -14.88 -0.77
CA GLY A 171 -0.88 -14.94 0.27
C GLY A 171 0.48 -14.36 -0.15
N SER A 172 0.53 -13.62 -1.26
CA SER A 172 1.76 -13.06 -1.84
C SER A 172 1.50 -11.67 -2.44
N ASN A 173 2.55 -10.88 -2.60
CA ASN A 173 2.58 -9.59 -3.30
C ASN A 173 2.86 -9.73 -4.81
N GLY A 174 3.28 -10.92 -5.26
CA GLY A 174 3.59 -11.23 -6.64
C GLY A 174 2.99 -12.57 -7.06
N ARG A 175 2.25 -12.58 -8.17
CA ARG A 175 1.68 -13.79 -8.78
C ARG A 175 1.90 -13.78 -10.29
N SER A 176 2.42 -14.86 -10.85
CA SER A 176 2.40 -15.08 -12.30
C SER A 176 1.13 -15.86 -12.66
N GLY A 177 0.15 -15.19 -13.26
CA GLY A 177 -1.07 -15.82 -13.80
C GLY A 177 -0.89 -16.20 -15.28
N ALA A 178 -1.71 -17.11 -15.77
CA ALA A 178 -1.74 -17.56 -17.17
C ALA A 178 -2.64 -16.69 -18.07
N GLY A 179 -3.42 -15.79 -17.49
CA GLY A 179 -4.31 -14.89 -18.19
C GLY A 179 -3.61 -13.76 -18.95
N ALA A 180 -4.40 -13.04 -19.74
CA ALA A 180 -3.89 -11.97 -20.62
C ALA A 180 -3.48 -10.71 -19.86
N LEU A 181 -4.00 -10.49 -18.66
CA LEU A 181 -3.87 -9.24 -17.93
C LEU A 181 -2.75 -9.29 -16.88
N LEU A 182 -2.06 -8.16 -16.73
CA LEU A 182 -1.18 -7.84 -15.62
C LEU A 182 -1.80 -6.70 -14.79
N VAL A 183 -1.83 -6.85 -13.48
CA VAL A 183 -2.23 -5.78 -12.55
C VAL A 183 -0.98 -5.30 -11.83
N ALA A 184 -0.67 -4.00 -11.93
CA ALA A 184 0.51 -3.41 -11.33
C ALA A 184 0.15 -2.21 -10.45
N GLU A 185 0.69 -2.17 -9.25
CA GLU A 185 0.74 -0.93 -8.48
C GLU A 185 1.83 -0.01 -9.06
N ALA A 186 1.45 1.23 -9.37
CA ALA A 186 2.32 2.25 -9.93
C ALA A 186 2.62 3.33 -8.87
N ASP A 187 3.81 3.23 -8.29
CA ASP A 187 4.27 4.08 -7.20
C ASP A 187 4.86 5.40 -7.72
N GLU A 188 4.30 6.52 -7.24
CA GLU A 188 4.73 7.86 -7.57
C GLU A 188 5.93 8.36 -6.75
N SER A 189 6.28 7.73 -5.64
CA SER A 189 7.18 8.32 -4.63
C SER A 189 8.56 8.73 -5.16
N ASP A 190 9.06 8.04 -6.18
CA ASP A 190 10.36 8.31 -6.82
C ASP A 190 10.24 8.74 -8.29
N GLY A 191 9.02 9.04 -8.75
CA GLY A 191 8.71 9.46 -10.10
C GLY A 191 8.87 8.37 -11.16
N SER A 192 9.13 7.12 -10.78
CA SER A 192 9.45 6.06 -11.73
C SER A 192 8.26 5.49 -12.51
N LEU A 193 7.03 5.74 -12.05
CA LEU A 193 5.79 5.32 -12.72
C LEU A 193 5.65 5.79 -14.17
N VAL A 194 6.32 6.89 -14.57
CA VAL A 194 6.31 7.36 -15.96
C VAL A 194 6.90 6.36 -16.96
N LYS A 195 7.55 5.30 -16.47
CA LYS A 195 8.12 4.21 -17.28
C LYS A 195 7.11 3.10 -17.64
N PHE A 196 5.86 3.21 -17.18
CA PHE A 196 4.86 2.14 -17.24
C PHE A 196 3.81 2.41 -18.32
N PRO A 197 3.98 1.88 -19.55
CA PRO A 197 2.99 2.05 -20.61
C PRO A 197 1.87 1.02 -20.49
N ALA A 198 0.90 1.31 -19.63
CA ALA A 198 -0.23 0.40 -19.39
C ALA A 198 -1.33 0.56 -20.44
N SER A 199 -2.05 -0.52 -20.75
CA SER A 199 -3.26 -0.43 -21.58
C SER A 199 -4.38 0.32 -20.87
N LEU A 200 -4.44 0.20 -19.54
CA LEU A 200 -5.33 0.98 -18.67
C LEU A 200 -4.55 1.57 -17.50
N GLY A 201 -4.37 2.88 -17.48
CA GLY A 201 -3.93 3.61 -16.30
C GLY A 201 -5.12 3.93 -15.39
N MET A 202 -4.94 3.82 -14.08
CA MET A 202 -5.91 4.26 -13.08
C MET A 202 -5.27 5.31 -12.17
N ILE A 203 -6.00 6.38 -11.83
CA ILE A 203 -5.56 7.34 -10.81
C ILE A 203 -6.66 7.56 -9.76
N THR A 204 -6.36 7.17 -8.51
CA THR A 204 -7.34 7.14 -7.40
C THR A 204 -7.62 8.53 -6.82
N ASN A 205 -6.60 9.35 -6.63
CA ASN A 205 -6.64 10.72 -6.11
C ASN A 205 -5.24 11.34 -6.21
N LEU A 206 -5.14 12.66 -6.02
CA LEU A 206 -3.87 13.37 -5.85
C LEU A 206 -3.93 14.39 -4.73
N GLU A 207 -2.95 14.26 -3.85
CA GLU A 207 -2.63 15.17 -2.75
C GLU A 207 -1.10 15.22 -2.63
N LEU A 208 -0.58 16.36 -2.17
CA LEU A 208 0.86 16.52 -1.98
C LEU A 208 1.35 15.52 -0.93
N ASP A 209 2.19 14.59 -1.34
CA ASP A 209 2.92 13.69 -0.46
C ASP A 209 4.34 13.50 -1.02
N HIS A 210 5.17 12.71 -0.34
CA HIS A 210 6.56 12.45 -0.73
C HIS A 210 7.32 13.76 -1.01
N THR A 211 7.27 14.68 -0.04
CA THR A 211 7.84 16.04 -0.16
C THR A 211 9.38 16.04 -0.26
N ASP A 212 10.01 14.89 -0.09
CA ASP A 212 11.41 14.63 -0.40
C ASP A 212 11.69 14.51 -1.90
N HIS A 213 10.67 14.18 -2.71
CA HIS A 213 10.74 14.09 -4.17
C HIS A 213 9.96 15.20 -4.86
N TYR A 214 8.74 15.50 -4.39
CA TYR A 214 7.87 16.52 -4.97
C TYR A 214 7.90 17.81 -4.15
N PRO A 215 8.37 18.94 -4.71
CA PRO A 215 8.38 20.21 -3.98
C PRO A 215 6.96 20.76 -3.73
N ASP A 216 6.01 20.44 -4.60
CA ASP A 216 4.63 20.92 -4.56
C ASP A 216 3.69 19.96 -5.31
N LEU A 217 2.38 20.23 -5.20
CA LEU A 217 1.33 19.44 -5.84
C LEU A 217 1.43 19.52 -7.38
N ASP A 218 1.86 20.63 -7.95
CA ASP A 218 1.97 20.81 -9.41
C ASP A 218 3.05 19.90 -10.01
N ALA A 219 4.16 19.69 -9.31
CA ALA A 219 5.20 18.75 -9.70
C ALA A 219 4.68 17.29 -9.69
N LEU A 220 3.85 16.94 -8.70
CA LEU A 220 3.19 15.63 -8.64
C LEU A 220 2.19 15.47 -9.80
N ILE A 221 1.31 16.46 -10.00
CA ILE A 221 0.35 16.49 -11.13
C ILE A 221 1.08 16.30 -12.46
N SER A 222 2.17 17.04 -12.69
CA SER A 222 2.97 16.95 -13.92
C SER A 222 3.56 15.55 -14.14
N THR A 223 3.93 14.87 -13.06
CA THR A 223 4.45 13.50 -13.13
C THR A 223 3.36 12.49 -13.44
N LEU A 224 2.19 12.63 -12.83
CA LEU A 224 1.04 11.78 -13.12
C LEU A 224 0.45 12.03 -14.51
N GLN A 225 0.54 13.26 -15.04
CA GLN A 225 0.18 13.56 -16.43
C GLN A 225 1.09 12.83 -17.42
N ARG A 226 2.39 12.74 -17.15
CA ARG A 226 3.32 11.94 -17.96
C ARG A 226 3.00 10.44 -17.90
N PHE A 227 2.65 9.94 -16.72
CA PHE A 227 2.16 8.57 -16.57
C PHE A 227 0.88 8.32 -17.39
N ALA A 228 -0.12 9.20 -17.27
CA ALA A 228 -1.36 9.12 -18.02
C ALA A 228 -1.14 9.16 -19.54
N GLN A 229 -0.24 10.02 -20.03
CA GLN A 229 0.14 10.09 -21.45
C GLN A 229 0.84 8.82 -21.95
N GLY A 230 1.53 8.10 -21.07
CA GLY A 230 2.15 6.81 -21.40
C GLY A 230 1.16 5.65 -21.47
N CYS A 231 -0.06 5.81 -20.95
CA CYS A 231 -1.10 4.78 -20.98
C CYS A 231 -1.97 4.89 -22.24
N GLU A 232 -2.50 3.78 -22.72
CA GLU A 232 -3.42 3.77 -23.89
C GLU A 232 -4.78 4.38 -23.54
N SER A 233 -5.27 4.10 -22.34
CA SER A 233 -6.49 4.67 -21.77
C SER A 233 -6.31 4.98 -20.29
N LEU A 234 -7.11 5.91 -19.78
CA LEU A 234 -7.10 6.37 -18.40
C LEU A 234 -8.51 6.27 -17.81
N LEU A 235 -8.58 5.66 -16.63
CA LEU A 235 -9.72 5.66 -15.73
C LEU A 235 -9.36 6.53 -14.51
N ALA A 236 -10.17 7.52 -14.16
CA ALA A 236 -9.85 8.44 -13.05
C ALA A 236 -11.03 8.68 -12.10
N ASN A 237 -10.72 8.97 -10.84
CA ASN A 237 -11.72 9.27 -9.83
C ASN A 237 -12.26 10.70 -10.00
N TRP A 238 -13.55 10.81 -10.32
CA TRP A 238 -14.22 12.10 -10.51
C TRP A 238 -14.33 12.91 -9.22
N ASP A 239 -14.41 12.23 -8.08
CA ASP A 239 -14.62 12.85 -6.77
C ASP A 239 -13.35 13.58 -6.28
N CYS A 240 -12.20 13.35 -6.92
CA CYS A 240 -10.98 14.10 -6.67
C CYS A 240 -10.96 15.38 -7.53
N PRO A 241 -11.06 16.59 -6.93
CA PRO A 241 -11.09 17.83 -7.70
C PRO A 241 -9.84 18.04 -8.55
N VAL A 242 -8.67 17.64 -8.03
CA VAL A 242 -7.39 17.75 -8.75
C VAL A 242 -7.41 16.91 -10.03
N LEU A 243 -7.91 15.67 -9.96
CA LEU A 243 -8.03 14.82 -11.14
C LEU A 243 -8.98 15.43 -12.16
N ARG A 244 -10.17 15.82 -11.71
CA ARG A 244 -11.19 16.42 -12.58
C ARG A 244 -10.73 17.71 -13.28
N GLN A 245 -9.88 18.50 -12.64
CA GLN A 245 -9.36 19.76 -13.19
C GLN A 245 -8.17 19.57 -14.13
N HIS A 246 -7.29 18.59 -13.86
CA HIS A 246 -5.97 18.50 -14.50
C HIS A 246 -5.80 17.32 -15.45
N PHE A 247 -6.78 16.40 -15.53
CA PHE A 247 -6.68 15.18 -16.33
C PHE A 247 -7.84 15.05 -17.33
N LYS A 248 -7.54 14.46 -18.48
CA LYS A 248 -8.52 14.04 -19.48
C LYS A 248 -8.57 12.52 -19.49
N ALA A 249 -9.44 11.94 -18.68
CA ALA A 249 -9.65 10.50 -18.65
C ALA A 249 -10.71 10.08 -19.67
N GLN A 250 -10.54 8.89 -20.23
CA GLN A 250 -11.49 8.25 -21.16
C GLN A 250 -12.71 7.72 -20.40
N ALA A 251 -12.53 7.35 -19.13
CA ALA A 251 -13.61 6.96 -18.25
C ALA A 251 -13.42 7.54 -16.84
N TRP A 252 -14.53 7.79 -16.15
CA TRP A 252 -14.56 8.31 -14.79
C TRP A 252 -15.40 7.43 -13.86
N TRP A 253 -14.99 7.36 -12.60
CA TRP A 253 -15.83 6.77 -11.55
C TRP A 253 -16.14 7.75 -10.40
N SER A 254 -17.25 7.53 -9.70
CA SER A 254 -17.66 8.32 -8.54
C SER A 254 -18.42 7.47 -7.51
N VAL A 255 -18.39 7.89 -6.25
CA VAL A 255 -19.28 7.39 -5.18
C VAL A 255 -20.27 8.47 -4.70
N VAL A 256 -20.25 9.64 -5.33
CA VAL A 256 -21.07 10.81 -4.98
C VAL A 256 -22.19 11.04 -6.00
N GLN A 257 -21.93 10.79 -7.29
CA GLN A 257 -22.91 11.01 -8.36
C GLN A 257 -22.84 9.89 -9.41
N ALA A 258 -24.01 9.51 -9.96
CA ALA A 258 -24.11 8.58 -11.07
C ALA A 258 -24.22 9.29 -12.43
N GLU A 259 -24.61 10.57 -12.41
CA GLU A 259 -24.73 11.40 -13.60
C GLU A 259 -23.35 11.94 -14.01
N ALA A 260 -23.16 12.08 -15.34
CA ALA A 260 -21.94 12.63 -15.94
C ALA A 260 -20.63 11.87 -15.61
N VAL A 261 -20.73 10.61 -15.17
CA VAL A 261 -19.62 9.68 -15.01
C VAL A 261 -19.95 8.34 -15.66
N ASP A 262 -18.93 7.59 -16.06
CA ASP A 262 -19.09 6.31 -16.74
C ASP A 262 -19.47 5.20 -15.77
N PHE A 263 -18.95 5.26 -14.53
CA PHE A 263 -19.20 4.29 -13.48
C PHE A 263 -19.53 4.99 -12.16
N ALA A 264 -20.46 4.46 -11.39
CA ALA A 264 -20.66 4.94 -10.03
C ALA A 264 -21.11 3.84 -9.08
N ALA A 265 -20.78 3.98 -7.79
CA ALA A 265 -21.41 3.19 -6.73
C ALA A 265 -21.98 4.14 -5.67
N ILE A 266 -23.29 4.35 -5.73
CA ILE A 266 -23.96 5.28 -4.83
C ILE A 266 -24.26 4.55 -3.52
N PRO A 267 -23.74 5.03 -2.37
CA PRO A 267 -23.94 4.36 -1.09
C PRO A 267 -25.42 4.40 -0.70
N VAL A 268 -25.99 3.22 -0.48
CA VAL A 268 -27.35 3.02 0.06
C VAL A 268 -27.28 2.93 1.58
N GLN A 269 -26.25 2.24 2.09
CA GLN A 269 -26.03 2.07 3.52
C GLN A 269 -24.54 1.96 3.83
N LEU A 270 -24.08 2.68 4.85
CA LEU A 270 -22.73 2.62 5.38
C LEU A 270 -22.78 2.07 6.81
N ASN A 271 -22.24 0.88 7.01
CA ASN A 271 -22.11 0.25 8.32
C ASN A 271 -20.64 0.17 8.70
N GLY A 272 -20.37 -0.08 9.98
CA GLY A 272 -19.00 -0.24 10.47
C GLY A 272 -18.34 -1.56 10.07
N ASP A 273 -19.03 -2.47 9.40
CA ASP A 273 -18.52 -3.75 8.88
C ASP A 273 -18.68 -3.91 7.36
N SER A 274 -19.42 -3.02 6.70
CA SER A 274 -19.83 -3.20 5.31
C SER A 274 -20.37 -1.92 4.68
N CYS A 275 -20.31 -1.84 3.36
CA CYS A 275 -20.97 -0.80 2.56
C CYS A 275 -21.93 -1.46 1.57
N VAL A 276 -23.18 -1.01 1.51
CA VAL A 276 -24.15 -1.41 0.49
C VAL A 276 -24.28 -0.26 -0.50
N ALA A 277 -24.13 -0.55 -1.80
CA ALA A 277 -24.17 0.47 -2.84
C ALA A 277 -24.87 -0.01 -4.11
N ASP A 278 -25.47 0.95 -4.81
CA ASP A 278 -26.07 0.78 -6.13
C ASP A 278 -25.04 1.13 -7.20
N PHE A 279 -24.64 0.14 -7.99
CA PHE A 279 -23.67 0.26 -9.07
C PHE A 279 -24.33 0.71 -10.37
N HIS A 280 -23.78 1.75 -10.99
CA HIS A 280 -24.30 2.37 -12.20
C HIS A 280 -23.24 2.37 -13.30
N GLU A 281 -23.69 2.22 -14.55
CA GLU A 281 -22.89 2.36 -15.77
C GLU A 281 -23.60 3.35 -16.71
N GLY A 282 -22.92 4.43 -17.12
CA GLY A 282 -23.49 5.48 -17.97
C GLY A 282 -24.79 6.09 -17.38
N GLY A 283 -24.84 6.24 -16.07
CA GLY A 283 -26.02 6.72 -15.32
C GLY A 283 -27.16 5.71 -15.16
N GLN A 284 -27.06 4.50 -15.71
CA GLN A 284 -28.07 3.45 -15.56
C GLN A 284 -27.72 2.51 -14.41
N LEU A 285 -28.71 2.16 -13.58
CA LEU A 285 -28.53 1.18 -12.51
C LEU A 285 -28.29 -0.22 -13.11
N VAL A 286 -27.13 -0.80 -12.79
CA VAL A 286 -26.75 -2.16 -13.21
C VAL A 286 -27.14 -3.18 -12.14
N GLY A 287 -26.93 -2.84 -10.86
CA GLY A 287 -27.31 -3.70 -9.75
C GLY A 287 -26.79 -3.21 -8.42
N ARG A 288 -27.12 -3.94 -7.35
CA ARG A 288 -26.70 -3.62 -5.98
C ARG A 288 -25.67 -4.63 -5.50
N PHE A 289 -24.67 -4.17 -4.77
CA PHE A 289 -23.68 -5.04 -4.14
C PHE A 289 -23.44 -4.67 -2.68
N THR A 290 -22.85 -5.60 -1.93
CA THR A 290 -22.35 -5.38 -0.58
C THR A 290 -20.84 -5.57 -0.60
N LEU A 291 -20.11 -4.52 -0.23
CA LEU A 291 -18.69 -4.56 0.03
C LEU A 291 -18.47 -4.95 1.51
N PRO A 292 -17.74 -6.04 1.81
CA PRO A 292 -17.45 -6.46 3.19
C PRO A 292 -16.35 -5.61 3.84
N LEU A 293 -16.24 -4.33 3.46
CA LEU A 293 -15.28 -3.37 3.98
C LEU A 293 -16.01 -2.07 4.29
N PRO A 294 -15.84 -1.51 5.50
CA PRO A 294 -16.45 -0.25 5.87
C PRO A 294 -15.73 0.96 5.26
N GLY A 295 -16.44 2.08 5.21
CA GLY A 295 -15.89 3.39 4.83
C GLY A 295 -16.05 3.74 3.34
N LEU A 296 -16.32 5.01 3.09
CA LEU A 296 -16.50 5.57 1.74
C LEU A 296 -15.24 5.46 0.87
N HIS A 297 -14.05 5.57 1.48
CA HIS A 297 -12.79 5.43 0.74
C HIS A 297 -12.63 4.01 0.16
N ASN A 298 -13.01 2.97 0.92
CA ASN A 298 -13.01 1.59 0.44
C ASN A 298 -14.09 1.37 -0.61
N LEU A 299 -15.26 1.98 -0.46
CA LEU A 299 -16.27 1.97 -1.52
C LEU A 299 -15.75 2.62 -2.80
N SER A 300 -15.04 3.76 -2.72
CA SER A 300 -14.45 4.43 -3.88
C SER A 300 -13.37 3.57 -4.56
N ASN A 301 -12.48 2.96 -3.77
CA ASN A 301 -11.47 2.01 -4.28
C ASN A 301 -12.14 0.81 -4.98
N ALA A 302 -13.18 0.23 -4.36
CA ALA A 302 -13.93 -0.89 -4.93
C ALA A 302 -14.67 -0.47 -6.22
N THR A 303 -15.22 0.73 -6.27
CA THR A 303 -15.88 1.27 -7.47
C THR A 303 -14.90 1.42 -8.63
N GLY A 304 -13.71 1.98 -8.37
CA GLY A 304 -12.64 2.06 -9.36
C GLY A 304 -12.19 0.67 -9.82
N ALA A 305 -12.07 -0.29 -8.90
CA ALA A 305 -11.70 -1.67 -9.23
C ALA A 305 -12.76 -2.39 -10.08
N LEU A 306 -14.05 -2.23 -9.74
CA LEU A 306 -15.16 -2.74 -10.54
C LEU A 306 -15.16 -2.11 -11.93
N ALA A 307 -15.07 -0.78 -12.02
CA ALA A 307 -15.00 -0.05 -13.29
C ALA A 307 -13.85 -0.57 -14.17
N ALA A 308 -12.65 -0.78 -13.60
CA ALA A 308 -11.53 -1.35 -14.34
C ALA A 308 -11.82 -2.76 -14.88
N CYS A 309 -12.42 -3.64 -14.07
CA CYS A 309 -12.78 -4.99 -14.52
C CYS A 309 -13.91 -4.98 -15.57
N ARG A 310 -14.88 -4.07 -15.43
CA ARG A 310 -15.96 -3.86 -16.41
C ARG A 310 -15.43 -3.38 -17.75
N LEU A 311 -14.43 -2.48 -17.75
CA LEU A 311 -13.73 -2.05 -18.98
C LEU A 311 -12.96 -3.20 -19.65
N GLN A 312 -12.55 -4.23 -18.91
CA GLN A 312 -11.98 -5.47 -19.46
C GLN A 312 -13.05 -6.51 -19.88
N GLY A 313 -14.33 -6.15 -19.82
CA GLY A 313 -15.44 -6.99 -20.27
C GLY A 313 -15.94 -8.02 -19.26
N VAL A 314 -15.45 -8.02 -18.02
CA VAL A 314 -15.92 -8.97 -16.98
C VAL A 314 -17.35 -8.61 -16.56
N PRO A 315 -18.34 -9.53 -16.61
CA PRO A 315 -19.72 -9.23 -16.21
C PRO A 315 -19.87 -8.79 -14.75
N PHE A 316 -20.74 -7.81 -14.48
CA PHE A 316 -20.98 -7.33 -13.11
C PHE A 316 -21.42 -8.45 -12.14
N ALA A 317 -22.25 -9.38 -12.61
CA ALA A 317 -22.70 -10.51 -11.80
C ALA A 317 -21.54 -11.40 -11.30
N GLU A 318 -20.57 -11.71 -12.16
CA GLU A 318 -19.36 -12.47 -11.78
C GLU A 318 -18.51 -11.70 -10.76
N LEU A 319 -18.38 -10.38 -10.94
CA LEU A 319 -17.66 -9.53 -9.98
C LEU A 319 -18.33 -9.52 -8.61
N CYS A 320 -19.66 -9.53 -8.55
CA CYS A 320 -20.42 -9.60 -7.30
C CYS A 320 -20.19 -10.89 -6.51
N GLU A 321 -20.02 -12.03 -7.20
CA GLU A 321 -19.72 -13.31 -6.54
C GLU A 321 -18.37 -13.27 -5.81
N VAL A 322 -17.37 -12.62 -6.41
CA VAL A 322 -16.02 -12.48 -5.82
C VAL A 322 -15.99 -11.39 -4.74
N LEU A 323 -16.69 -10.27 -4.95
CA LEU A 323 -16.77 -9.11 -4.04
C LEU A 323 -17.05 -9.50 -2.59
N ALA A 324 -17.95 -10.48 -2.38
CA ALA A 324 -18.34 -10.94 -1.05
C ALA A 324 -17.19 -11.56 -0.25
N SER A 325 -16.13 -12.02 -0.93
CA SER A 325 -14.93 -12.62 -0.32
C SER A 325 -13.75 -11.65 -0.19
N LEU A 326 -13.92 -10.39 -0.61
CA LEU A 326 -12.83 -9.40 -0.56
C LEU A 326 -12.35 -9.18 0.87
N GLN A 327 -11.03 -9.13 1.00
CA GLN A 327 -10.34 -8.79 2.24
C GLN A 327 -9.43 -7.59 1.98
N ALA A 328 -9.33 -6.71 2.96
CA ALA A 328 -8.36 -5.61 2.88
C ALA A 328 -6.93 -6.17 2.92
N PRO A 329 -5.97 -5.52 2.24
CA PRO A 329 -4.56 -5.86 2.40
C PRO A 329 -4.12 -5.62 3.85
N GLY A 330 -3.19 -6.45 4.34
CA GLY A 330 -2.72 -6.37 5.73
C GLY A 330 -2.08 -5.02 6.10
N ARG A 331 -2.06 -4.70 7.39
CA ARG A 331 -1.53 -3.44 7.99
C ARG A 331 -2.37 -2.17 7.73
N ARG A 332 -3.58 -2.31 7.21
CA ARG A 332 -4.60 -1.26 7.18
C ARG A 332 -5.69 -1.68 8.16
N PHE A 333 -5.89 -0.89 9.21
CA PHE A 333 -6.79 -1.17 10.32
C PHE A 333 -6.58 -2.54 10.98
N ASP A 334 -5.34 -2.81 11.41
CA ASP A 334 -4.90 -4.09 11.97
C ASP A 334 -5.31 -4.23 13.44
N TYR A 335 -6.22 -5.17 13.74
CA TYR A 335 -6.64 -5.45 15.11
C TYR A 335 -5.54 -6.21 15.88
N ARG A 336 -5.00 -5.58 16.93
CA ARG A 336 -3.89 -6.12 17.71
C ARG A 336 -4.36 -7.01 18.86
N GLY A 337 -5.51 -6.66 19.44
CA GLY A 337 -6.11 -7.41 20.53
C GLY A 337 -7.00 -6.55 21.42
N THR A 338 -7.54 -7.18 22.47
CA THR A 338 -8.31 -6.49 23.51
C THR A 338 -7.49 -6.43 24.78
N TRP A 339 -7.27 -5.22 25.29
CA TRP A 339 -6.54 -4.97 26.52
C TRP A 339 -7.50 -4.40 27.58
N GLN A 340 -7.75 -5.15 28.65
CA GLN A 340 -8.68 -4.76 29.72
C GLN A 340 -10.03 -4.22 29.19
N GLY A 341 -10.61 -4.91 28.20
CA GLY A 341 -11.89 -4.54 27.57
C GLY A 341 -11.82 -3.42 26.53
N ARG A 342 -10.64 -2.84 26.25
CA ARG A 342 -10.40 -1.85 25.17
C ARG A 342 -9.90 -2.57 23.93
N GLN A 343 -10.46 -2.26 22.77
CA GLN A 343 -10.02 -2.84 21.50
C GLN A 343 -8.91 -1.98 20.92
N VAL A 344 -7.73 -2.55 20.64
CA VAL A 344 -6.57 -1.83 20.12
C VAL A 344 -6.36 -2.16 18.65
N VAL A 345 -6.32 -1.13 17.81
CA VAL A 345 -6.15 -1.22 16.36
C VAL A 345 -4.97 -0.33 15.94
N ASP A 346 -4.10 -0.86 15.09
CA ASP A 346 -3.00 -0.12 14.48
C ASP A 346 -3.33 0.22 13.02
N ASP A 347 -3.07 1.45 12.59
CA ASP A 347 -3.17 1.88 11.19
C ASP A 347 -1.96 2.71 10.76
N TYR A 348 -1.55 2.55 9.50
CA TYR A 348 -0.40 3.26 8.92
C TYR A 348 -0.71 4.70 8.50
N ALA A 349 -1.96 5.17 8.65
CA ALA A 349 -2.39 6.51 8.29
C ALA A 349 -1.47 7.59 8.87
N HIS A 350 -0.87 8.38 7.98
CA HIS A 350 0.08 9.43 8.35
C HIS A 350 -0.06 10.68 7.48
N HIS A 351 -0.94 10.69 6.48
CA HIS A 351 -1.43 11.87 5.79
C HIS A 351 -2.80 12.30 6.35
N PRO A 352 -3.16 13.60 6.41
CA PRO A 352 -4.45 14.04 6.94
C PRO A 352 -5.68 13.32 6.37
N SER A 353 -5.70 13.10 5.05
CA SER A 353 -6.83 12.43 4.39
C SER A 353 -6.92 10.95 4.76
N GLU A 354 -5.80 10.26 4.97
CA GLU A 354 -5.79 8.89 5.49
C GLU A 354 -6.30 8.84 6.94
N VAL A 355 -5.84 9.78 7.78
CA VAL A 355 -6.28 9.89 9.19
C VAL A 355 -7.79 10.16 9.24
N ALA A 356 -8.29 11.09 8.44
CA ALA A 356 -9.72 11.40 8.36
C ALA A 356 -10.54 10.19 7.88
N ALA A 357 -10.08 9.49 6.85
CA ALA A 357 -10.75 8.31 6.33
C ALA A 357 -10.82 7.16 7.35
N THR A 358 -9.73 6.95 8.10
CA THR A 358 -9.63 5.92 9.14
C THR A 358 -10.53 6.25 10.33
N LEU A 359 -10.54 7.50 10.78
CA LEU A 359 -11.42 7.97 11.86
C LEU A 359 -12.91 7.91 11.46
N ALA A 360 -13.26 8.28 10.23
CA ALA A 360 -14.62 8.18 9.73
C ALA A 360 -15.10 6.72 9.69
N MET A 361 -14.24 5.80 9.28
CA MET A 361 -14.52 4.37 9.29
C MET A 361 -14.70 3.83 10.71
N ALA A 362 -13.82 4.18 11.64
CA ALA A 362 -13.94 3.82 13.05
C ALA A 362 -15.21 4.39 13.69
N ARG A 363 -15.59 5.62 13.30
CA ARG A 363 -16.84 6.24 13.75
C ARG A 363 -18.08 5.47 13.29
N LEU A 364 -18.08 4.92 12.07
CA LEU A 364 -19.16 4.05 11.59
C LEU A 364 -19.32 2.81 12.47
N MET A 365 -18.22 2.26 13.00
CA MET A 365 -18.27 1.11 13.92
C MET A 365 -19.00 1.43 15.21
N VAL A 366 -18.79 2.65 15.72
CA VAL A 366 -19.48 3.16 16.91
C VAL A 366 -20.95 3.46 16.59
N SER A 367 -21.21 4.23 15.53
CA SER A 367 -22.55 4.77 15.27
C SER A 367 -23.54 3.74 14.70
N SER A 368 -23.07 2.77 13.91
CA SER A 368 -23.93 1.72 13.34
C SER A 368 -24.17 0.54 14.28
N GLY A 369 -23.39 0.42 15.36
CA GLY A 369 -23.41 -0.75 16.24
C GLY A 369 -22.93 -2.05 15.56
N ARG A 370 -22.29 -1.95 14.39
CA ARG A 370 -21.73 -3.07 13.62
C ARG A 370 -20.24 -2.87 13.45
N SER A 371 -19.45 -3.92 13.61
CA SER A 371 -17.99 -3.85 13.49
C SER A 371 -17.41 -5.20 13.08
N PRO A 372 -16.31 -5.24 12.31
CA PRO A 372 -15.53 -6.46 12.10
C PRO A 372 -14.68 -6.83 13.32
N LEU A 373 -14.58 -5.95 14.32
CA LEU A 373 -13.88 -6.20 15.57
C LEU A 373 -14.71 -7.13 16.48
N PRO A 374 -14.10 -7.80 17.48
CA PRO A 374 -14.79 -8.77 18.33
C PRO A 374 -16.07 -8.26 19.00
N CYS A 375 -16.17 -6.96 19.29
CA CYS A 375 -17.42 -6.33 19.69
C CYS A 375 -17.56 -4.92 19.10
N PRO A 376 -18.79 -4.41 18.88
CA PRO A 376 -18.99 -3.03 18.48
C PRO A 376 -18.42 -2.05 19.54
N PRO A 377 -17.52 -1.14 19.16
CA PRO A 377 -16.96 -0.18 20.08
C PRO A 377 -17.99 0.89 20.46
N GLN A 378 -17.88 1.42 21.68
CA GLN A 378 -18.82 2.42 22.20
C GLN A 378 -18.31 3.86 22.03
N ARG A 379 -16.99 4.03 21.93
CA ARG A 379 -16.32 5.33 21.86
C ARG A 379 -14.99 5.19 21.12
N LEU A 380 -14.63 6.22 20.36
CA LEU A 380 -13.42 6.26 19.54
C LEU A 380 -12.36 7.13 20.21
N VAL A 381 -11.23 6.54 20.59
CA VAL A 381 -10.05 7.25 21.10
C VAL A 381 -8.93 7.15 20.07
N ALA A 382 -8.54 8.30 19.53
CA ALA A 382 -7.44 8.38 18.57
C ALA A 382 -6.11 8.51 19.31
N VAL A 383 -5.15 7.67 18.94
CA VAL A 383 -3.76 7.80 19.33
C VAL A 383 -2.97 8.12 18.07
N PHE A 384 -2.34 9.29 18.00
CA PHE A 384 -1.67 9.72 16.77
C PHE A 384 -0.22 10.12 17.03
N GLN A 385 0.68 9.62 16.18
CA GLN A 385 2.08 10.04 16.14
C GLN A 385 2.37 10.82 14.85
N PRO A 386 2.59 12.14 14.93
CA PRO A 386 3.03 12.91 13.78
C PRO A 386 4.37 12.37 13.28
N HIS A 387 4.52 12.24 11.96
CA HIS A 387 5.73 11.71 11.32
C HIS A 387 6.37 12.79 10.45
N ARG A 388 7.63 13.12 10.73
CA ARG A 388 8.44 14.21 10.16
C ARG A 388 7.98 15.62 10.56
N TYR A 389 8.94 16.52 10.76
CA TYR A 389 8.68 17.92 11.05
C TYR A 389 8.11 18.63 9.82
N THR A 390 8.70 18.40 8.65
CA THR A 390 8.28 19.03 7.38
C THR A 390 6.81 18.75 7.06
N ARG A 391 6.39 17.48 7.14
CA ARG A 391 4.99 17.06 6.92
C ARG A 391 4.05 17.65 7.97
N THR A 392 4.43 17.63 9.24
CA THR A 392 3.60 18.22 10.31
C THR A 392 3.43 19.72 10.11
N ALA A 393 4.47 20.43 9.68
CA ALA A 393 4.40 21.85 9.35
C ALA A 393 3.47 22.12 8.18
N GLN A 394 3.63 21.36 7.09
CA GLN A 394 2.86 21.50 5.86
C GLN A 394 1.36 21.27 6.09
N PHE A 395 1.00 20.32 6.96
CA PHE A 395 -0.36 19.84 7.10
C PHE A 395 -0.95 20.01 8.50
N LEU A 396 -0.41 20.94 9.31
CA LEU A 396 -0.83 21.13 10.70
C LEU A 396 -2.35 21.28 10.85
N GLN A 397 -2.96 22.16 10.05
CA GLN A 397 -4.41 22.37 10.05
C GLN A 397 -5.18 21.16 9.54
N GLY A 398 -4.67 20.47 8.51
CA GLY A 398 -5.29 19.27 7.97
C GLY A 398 -5.34 18.14 9.00
N PHE A 399 -4.23 17.90 9.71
CA PHE A 399 -4.21 16.94 10.82
C PHE A 399 -5.15 17.35 11.94
N ALA A 400 -5.16 18.62 12.32
CA ALA A 400 -6.03 19.08 13.39
C ALA A 400 -7.52 18.89 13.04
N GLN A 401 -7.91 19.20 11.81
CA GLN A 401 -9.26 18.96 11.30
C GLN A 401 -9.60 17.46 11.30
N ALA A 402 -8.70 16.60 10.85
CA ALA A 402 -8.91 15.15 10.84
C ALA A 402 -9.06 14.58 12.26
N LEU A 403 -8.10 14.86 13.14
CA LEU A 403 -8.04 14.33 14.51
C LEU A 403 -9.18 14.85 15.39
N SER A 404 -9.72 16.04 15.09
CA SER A 404 -10.88 16.59 15.78
C SER A 404 -12.18 15.81 15.53
N GLN A 405 -12.16 14.67 14.83
CA GLN A 405 -13.31 13.77 14.66
C GLN A 405 -13.43 12.69 15.74
N ALA A 406 -12.38 12.44 16.54
CA ALA A 406 -12.37 11.43 17.62
C ALA A 406 -13.12 11.90 18.88
N ASP A 407 -13.42 11.02 19.83
CA ASP A 407 -14.03 11.41 21.12
C ASP A 407 -12.98 11.84 22.16
N ALA A 408 -11.76 11.32 22.03
CA ALA A 408 -10.58 11.76 22.75
C ALA A 408 -9.33 11.57 21.86
N LEU A 409 -8.29 12.35 22.15
CA LEU A 409 -7.03 12.34 21.41
C LEU A 409 -5.84 12.21 22.37
N VAL A 410 -4.96 11.26 22.09
CA VAL A 410 -3.65 11.12 22.73
C VAL A 410 -2.59 11.29 21.65
N LEU A 411 -1.75 12.31 21.77
CA LEU A 411 -0.65 12.55 20.83
C LEU A 411 0.65 11.96 21.38
N ALA A 412 1.31 11.14 20.57
CA ALA A 412 2.67 10.71 20.84
C ALA A 412 3.68 11.82 20.46
N PRO A 413 4.93 11.76 20.97
CA PRO A 413 5.99 12.62 20.49
C PRO A 413 6.20 12.48 18.98
N LEU A 414 6.46 13.60 18.31
CA LEU A 414 6.71 13.65 16.88
C LEU A 414 7.89 12.74 16.51
N TYR A 415 7.65 11.81 15.59
CA TYR A 415 8.68 10.93 15.05
C TYR A 415 9.49 11.67 13.98
N THR A 416 10.76 11.98 14.26
CA THR A 416 11.55 12.91 13.43
C THR A 416 11.97 12.32 12.09
N ALA A 417 12.10 10.98 12.00
CA ALA A 417 12.68 10.28 10.85
C ALA A 417 14.04 10.86 10.38
N GLY A 418 14.82 11.43 11.30
CA GLY A 418 16.12 12.04 11.02
C GLY A 418 16.09 13.51 10.61
N GLU A 419 14.92 14.16 10.54
CA GLU A 419 14.82 15.58 10.24
C GLU A 419 15.27 16.48 11.41
N ALA A 420 15.84 17.64 11.06
CA ALA A 420 16.08 18.70 12.03
C ALA A 420 14.75 19.31 12.51
N ALA A 421 14.70 19.71 13.78
CA ALA A 421 13.51 20.34 14.35
C ALA A 421 13.17 21.65 13.65
N ILE A 422 11.87 21.86 13.40
CA ILE A 422 11.33 23.12 12.85
C ILE A 422 10.69 23.90 14.00
N ALA A 423 11.06 25.18 14.14
CA ALA A 423 10.55 26.03 15.21
C ALA A 423 9.02 26.14 15.17
N GLY A 424 8.36 25.92 16.32
CA GLY A 424 6.91 25.98 16.45
C GLY A 424 6.16 24.72 15.98
N ILE A 425 6.87 23.68 15.52
CA ILE A 425 6.27 22.43 15.06
C ILE A 425 6.55 21.31 16.06
N SER A 426 5.51 20.82 16.73
CA SER A 426 5.58 19.72 17.66
C SER A 426 4.19 19.08 17.86
N SER A 427 4.12 17.99 18.62
CA SER A 427 2.85 17.39 19.03
C SER A 427 2.02 18.34 19.89
N GLU A 428 2.65 19.21 20.69
CA GLU A 428 1.98 20.28 21.44
C GLU A 428 1.39 21.35 20.54
N ALA A 429 2.09 21.73 19.47
CA ALA A 429 1.57 22.67 18.49
C ALA A 429 0.33 22.09 17.78
N LEU A 430 0.38 20.81 17.41
CA LEU A 430 -0.78 20.10 16.86
C LEU A 430 -1.93 20.01 17.88
N ALA A 431 -1.64 19.72 19.15
CA ALA A 431 -2.66 19.72 20.21
C ALA A 431 -3.32 21.09 20.38
N ALA A 432 -2.55 22.18 20.32
CA ALA A 432 -3.07 23.53 20.40
C ALA A 432 -4.01 23.84 19.23
N GLU A 433 -3.64 23.44 18.01
CA GLU A 433 -4.46 23.64 16.82
C GLU A 433 -5.75 22.78 16.87
N VAL A 434 -5.68 21.54 17.35
CA VAL A 434 -6.86 20.71 17.59
C VAL A 434 -7.80 21.37 18.61
N ARG A 435 -7.28 21.86 19.74
CA ARG A 435 -8.08 22.55 20.76
C ARG A 435 -8.68 23.86 20.24
N ARG A 436 -8.05 24.52 19.27
CA ARG A 436 -8.61 25.69 18.58
C ARG A 436 -9.85 25.32 17.75
N ILE A 437 -9.83 24.17 17.10
CA ILE A 437 -10.94 23.66 16.27
C ILE A 437 -12.06 23.07 17.15
N ARG A 438 -11.70 22.27 18.17
CA ARG A 438 -12.64 21.62 19.09
C ARG A 438 -12.21 21.79 20.56
N PRO A 439 -12.57 22.91 21.23
CA PRO A 439 -12.11 23.24 22.58
C PRO A 439 -12.52 22.23 23.68
N ASP A 440 -13.62 21.51 23.47
CA ASP A 440 -14.16 20.49 24.37
C ASP A 440 -13.52 19.11 24.18
N LEU A 441 -12.69 18.91 23.15
CA LEU A 441 -12.00 17.63 22.96
C LEU A 441 -10.99 17.39 24.07
N ALA A 442 -11.07 16.23 24.72
CA ALA A 442 -10.01 15.77 25.60
C ALA A 442 -8.76 15.45 24.78
N VAL A 443 -7.74 16.30 24.88
CA VAL A 443 -6.44 16.14 24.19
C VAL A 443 -5.32 16.04 25.22
N SER A 444 -4.53 14.97 25.15
CA SER A 444 -3.29 14.77 25.91
C SER A 444 -2.09 14.64 24.97
N VAL A 445 -0.91 15.02 25.46
CA VAL A 445 0.36 14.90 24.71
C VAL A 445 1.34 14.16 25.61
N ALA A 446 1.85 13.04 25.11
CA ALA A 446 2.80 12.20 25.83
C ALA A 446 4.24 12.70 25.62
N ARG A 447 5.07 12.54 26.65
CA ARG A 447 6.49 12.94 26.65
C ARG A 447 7.38 11.94 25.92
N ASP A 448 7.05 10.66 26.04
CA ASP A 448 7.69 9.53 25.38
C ASP A 448 6.66 8.42 25.11
N LEU A 449 7.08 7.29 24.53
CA LEU A 449 6.17 6.19 24.20
C LEU A 449 5.70 5.39 25.42
N ASP A 450 6.41 5.42 26.54
CA ASP A 450 5.96 4.73 27.75
C ASP A 450 4.91 5.60 28.45
N ASP A 451 5.12 6.92 28.53
CA ASP A 451 4.12 7.91 28.94
C ASP A 451 2.89 7.87 28.01
N LEU A 452 3.06 7.59 26.72
CA LEU A 452 1.94 7.40 25.79
C LEU A 452 1.03 6.25 26.23
N ALA A 453 1.61 5.12 26.63
CA ALA A 453 0.83 3.99 27.11
C ALA A 453 0.09 4.36 28.41
N ASP A 454 0.75 5.06 29.34
CA ASP A 454 0.11 5.56 30.56
C ASP A 454 -1.05 6.53 30.26
N GLN A 455 -0.88 7.46 29.32
CA GLN A 455 -1.96 8.38 28.90
C GLN A 455 -3.13 7.63 28.25
N VAL A 456 -2.86 6.58 27.46
CA VAL A 456 -3.92 5.72 26.91
C VAL A 456 -4.69 5.03 28.04
N VAL A 457 -3.99 4.50 29.06
CA VAL A 457 -4.64 3.88 30.23
C VAL A 457 -5.56 4.87 30.95
N LEU A 458 -5.09 6.10 31.16
CA LEU A 458 -5.82 7.15 31.88
C LEU A 458 -7.01 7.73 31.10
N SER A 459 -6.92 7.79 29.76
CA SER A 459 -7.92 8.43 28.91
C SER A 459 -8.99 7.47 28.36
N THR A 460 -8.81 6.16 28.58
CA THR A 460 -9.67 5.12 28.00
C THR A 460 -10.34 4.24 29.05
N VAL A 461 -11.49 3.68 28.69
CA VAL A 461 -12.29 2.74 29.51
C VAL A 461 -12.66 1.49 28.70
N GLY A 462 -13.12 0.45 29.38
CA GLY A 462 -13.63 -0.75 28.69
C GLY A 462 -14.76 -0.40 27.71
N GLY A 463 -14.72 -0.97 26.51
CA GLY A 463 -15.63 -0.67 25.40
C GLY A 463 -15.10 0.37 24.41
N ASP A 464 -13.99 1.06 24.71
CA ASP A 464 -13.35 1.99 23.78
C ASP A 464 -12.64 1.23 22.63
N LEU A 465 -12.66 1.85 21.45
CA LEU A 465 -11.72 1.58 20.36
C LEU A 465 -10.54 2.55 20.48
N VAL A 466 -9.36 2.01 20.77
CA VAL A 466 -8.08 2.72 20.77
C VAL A 466 -7.43 2.53 19.40
N LEU A 467 -7.48 3.57 18.59
CA LEU A 467 -6.97 3.57 17.22
C LEU A 467 -5.63 4.28 17.15
N ALA A 468 -4.55 3.52 17.08
CA ALA A 468 -3.18 4.00 16.94
C ALA A 468 -2.83 4.23 15.46
N MET A 469 -2.51 5.47 15.10
CA MET A 469 -2.23 5.90 13.73
C MET A 469 -0.86 6.56 13.63
N GLY A 470 -0.06 6.13 12.65
CA GLY A 470 1.21 6.77 12.29
C GLY A 470 2.18 5.82 11.60
N ALA A 471 3.17 6.41 10.90
CA ALA A 471 4.21 5.67 10.19
C ALA A 471 5.50 5.45 10.99
N GLY A 472 5.55 5.95 12.24
CA GLY A 472 6.69 5.82 13.15
C GLY A 472 6.65 4.56 14.01
N ASP A 473 7.00 4.69 15.27
CA ASP A 473 7.11 3.61 16.27
C ASP A 473 5.89 3.50 17.21
N VAL A 474 4.81 4.22 16.90
CA VAL A 474 3.52 4.13 17.62
C VAL A 474 2.88 2.74 17.55
N ASN A 475 3.20 1.92 16.55
CA ASN A 475 2.80 0.51 16.47
C ASN A 475 3.34 -0.34 17.65
N GLY A 476 4.32 0.18 18.38
CA GLY A 476 4.82 -0.40 19.62
C GLY A 476 3.89 -0.20 20.82
N LEU A 477 2.74 0.47 20.66
CA LEU A 477 1.76 0.72 21.73
C LEU A 477 1.20 -0.60 22.29
N TRP A 478 0.79 -1.54 21.44
CA TRP A 478 0.24 -2.82 21.87
C TRP A 478 1.19 -3.56 22.84
N ASN A 479 2.46 -3.70 22.45
CA ASN A 479 3.48 -4.35 23.28
C ASN A 479 3.77 -3.59 24.59
N ARG A 480 3.47 -2.29 24.65
CA ARG A 480 3.60 -1.49 25.89
C ARG A 480 2.44 -1.73 26.83
N LEU A 481 1.22 -1.74 26.30
CA LEU A 481 0.02 -2.06 27.08
C LEU A 481 0.11 -3.46 27.70
N GLN A 482 0.58 -4.45 26.94
CA GLN A 482 0.80 -5.81 27.46
C GLN A 482 1.81 -5.84 28.63
N ARG A 483 2.93 -5.10 28.53
CA ARG A 483 3.92 -5.02 29.62
C ARG A 483 3.39 -4.32 30.88
N LEU A 484 2.44 -3.40 30.74
CA LEU A 484 1.80 -2.76 31.89
C LEU A 484 0.89 -3.75 32.64
N GLU A 485 0.21 -4.63 31.92
CA GLU A 485 -0.63 -5.68 32.50
C GLU A 485 0.19 -6.69 33.32
N GLU A 486 1.37 -7.08 32.83
CA GLU A 486 2.29 -7.96 33.56
C GLU A 486 2.80 -7.34 34.88
N ARG A 487 2.85 -6.01 34.97
CA ARG A 487 3.27 -5.27 36.18
C ARG A 487 2.14 -5.05 37.18
N GLN A 488 0.88 -5.21 36.76
CA GLN A 488 -0.31 -5.10 37.59
C GLN A 488 -1.19 -6.35 37.41
N PRO A 489 -0.84 -7.50 38.03
CA PRO A 489 -1.67 -8.68 37.95
C PRO A 489 -3.06 -8.36 38.53
N PRO A 490 -4.14 -9.00 38.02
CA PRO A 490 -5.47 -8.76 38.54
C PRO A 490 -5.48 -9.03 40.05
N LEU A 491 -5.91 -8.02 40.82
CA LEU A 491 -6.26 -8.20 42.23
C LEU A 491 -7.24 -9.37 42.29
N ALA A 492 -6.78 -10.49 42.84
CA ALA A 492 -7.62 -11.64 43.09
C ALA A 492 -8.87 -11.15 43.83
N LEU A 493 -10.05 -11.41 43.26
CA LEU A 493 -11.33 -11.25 43.93
C LEU A 493 -11.25 -12.01 45.26
N VAL A 494 -11.05 -11.27 46.35
CA VAL A 494 -11.23 -11.80 47.69
C VAL A 494 -12.74 -11.96 47.87
N ALA A 495 -13.14 -13.21 48.04
CA ALA A 495 -14.51 -13.72 48.13
C ALA A 495 -15.36 -13.06 49.23
#